data_AF-A0A852NEL2-F1
#
_entry.id   AF-A0A852NEL2-F1
#
_cell.length_a   1.000
_cell.length_b   1.000
_cell.length_c   1.000
_cell.angle_alpha   90.00
_cell.angle_beta   90.00
_cell.angle_gamma   90.00
#
_symmetry.space_group_name_H-M   'P 1'
#
loop_
_entity.id
_entity.type
_entity.pdbx_description
1 polymer ?
#
loop_
_entity_poly.entity_id
_entity_poly.type
_entity_poly.pdbx_seq_one_letter_code
_entity_poly.pdbx_strand_id
1 'polypeptide(L)' 'MLRLRPAAVTLMGAAGRGRRDPAGAVRVPSLCSAPPSPVIAAKEPFPVELKAGKTYGWCSCGHSKRQ' A
#
# COMPACT_ATOMS: atom_id res chain seq x y z
N MET A 1 -12.81 -58.72 -7.29
CA MET A 1 -11.97 -58.37 -6.12
C MET A 1 -11.33 -57.01 -6.35
N LEU A 2 -12.09 -55.92 -6.28
CA LEU A 2 -11.59 -54.57 -6.55
C LEU A 2 -10.92 -54.03 -5.27
N ARG A 3 -9.59 -54.06 -5.22
CA ARG A 3 -8.82 -53.56 -4.07
C ARG A 3 -8.84 -52.02 -4.08
N LEU A 4 -9.64 -51.43 -3.20
CA LEU A 4 -9.59 -50.01 -2.86
C LEU A 4 -8.18 -49.69 -2.34
N ARG A 5 -7.42 -48.86 -3.08
CA ARG A 5 -6.13 -48.35 -2.60
C ARG A 5 -6.41 -47.11 -1.74
N PRO A 6 -5.91 -47.04 -0.49
CA PRO A 6 -6.16 -45.89 0.36
C PRO A 6 -5.38 -44.68 -0.15
N ALA A 7 -6.01 -43.51 -0.13
CA ALA A 7 -5.37 -42.24 -0.37
C ALA A 7 -4.39 -41.95 0.78
N ALA A 8 -3.10 -42.13 0.51
CA ALA A 8 -2.05 -41.66 1.40
C ALA A 8 -2.02 -40.12 1.33
N VAL A 9 -2.66 -39.48 2.31
CA VAL A 9 -2.57 -38.04 2.53
C VAL A 9 -1.16 -37.75 3.03
N THR A 10 -0.27 -37.36 2.11
CA THR A 10 1.06 -36.87 2.46
C THR A 10 0.91 -35.53 3.17
N LEU A 11 1.10 -35.53 4.50
CA LEU A 11 1.29 -34.33 5.30
C LEU A 11 2.57 -33.63 4.81
N MET A 12 2.42 -32.54 4.05
CA MET A 12 3.56 -31.67 3.77
C MET A 12 3.93 -30.91 5.05
N GLY A 13 5.13 -31.22 5.55
CA GLY A 13 5.75 -30.58 6.69
C GLY A 13 5.91 -29.07 6.48
N ALA A 14 5.51 -28.31 7.49
CA ALA A 14 5.68 -26.86 7.52
C ALA A 14 7.18 -26.53 7.65
N ALA A 15 7.80 -26.12 6.55
CA ALA A 15 9.09 -25.45 6.58
C ALA A 15 8.93 -24.14 7.36
N GLY A 16 9.55 -24.08 8.54
CA GLY A 16 9.59 -22.90 9.39
C GLY A 16 10.17 -21.70 8.63
N ARG A 17 9.33 -20.71 8.36
CA ARG A 17 9.76 -19.41 7.83
C ARG A 17 10.41 -18.63 8.99
N GLY A 18 11.67 -18.92 9.26
CA GLY A 18 12.51 -18.05 10.08
C GLY A 18 12.53 -16.67 9.44
N ARG A 19 11.86 -15.69 10.07
CA ARG A 19 12.04 -14.27 9.71
C ARG A 19 13.51 -13.95 9.94
N ARG A 20 14.27 -13.72 8.86
CA ARG A 20 15.53 -12.97 8.97
C ARG A 20 15.15 -11.55 9.34
N ASP A 21 15.39 -11.17 10.59
CA ASP A 21 15.44 -9.76 10.95
C ASP A 21 16.64 -9.12 10.23
N PRO A 22 16.45 -8.10 9.39
CA PRO A 22 17.57 -7.36 8.87
C PRO A 22 18.14 -6.55 10.03
N ALA A 23 19.32 -6.95 10.50
CA ALA A 23 20.20 -6.10 11.30
C ALA A 23 20.55 -4.86 10.45
N GLY A 24 19.69 -3.85 10.52
CA GLY A 24 19.66 -2.71 9.59
C GLY A 24 18.30 -2.04 9.45
N ALA A 25 17.23 -2.55 10.08
CA ALA A 25 15.97 -1.82 10.19
C ALA A 25 16.15 -0.55 11.04
N VAL A 26 16.48 0.56 10.39
CA VAL A 26 16.29 1.91 10.94
C VAL A 26 14.86 1.94 11.48
N ARG A 27 14.71 2.17 12.78
CA ARG A 27 13.41 2.49 13.36
C ARG A 27 12.98 3.80 12.75
N VAL A 28 12.27 3.74 11.63
CA VAL A 28 11.53 4.88 11.11
C VAL A 28 10.60 5.24 12.25
N PRO A 29 10.72 6.43 12.87
CA PRO A 29 9.75 6.88 13.86
C PRO A 29 8.40 6.70 13.20
N SER A 30 7.47 6.04 13.88
CA SER A 30 6.14 5.78 13.34
C SER A 30 5.61 7.08 12.72
N LEU A 31 5.67 7.17 11.39
CA LEU A 31 5.16 8.28 10.59
C LEU A 31 3.62 8.27 10.62
N CYS A 32 3.02 7.57 11.58
CA CYS A 32 1.62 7.63 11.95
C CYS A 32 1.28 8.91 12.73
N SER A 33 1.86 10.04 12.35
CA SER A 33 1.15 11.30 12.49
C SER A 33 0.21 11.35 11.29
N ALA A 34 -1.08 11.06 11.53
CA ALA A 34 -2.10 11.25 10.51
C ALA A 34 -1.90 12.64 9.86
N PRO A 35 -2.01 12.76 8.52
CA PRO A 35 -1.88 14.05 7.88
C PRO A 35 -2.90 15.02 8.49
N PRO A 36 -2.57 16.31 8.61
CA PRO A 36 -3.53 17.29 9.10
C PRO A 36 -4.80 17.23 8.27
N SER A 37 -5.94 17.53 8.90
CA SER A 37 -7.23 17.51 8.22
C SER A 37 -7.18 18.40 6.98
N PRO A 38 -7.60 17.90 5.80
CA PRO A 38 -7.61 18.71 4.58
C PRO A 38 -8.58 19.89 4.73
N VAL A 39 -8.26 20.99 4.07
CA VAL A 39 -9.11 22.18 4.04
C VAL A 39 -9.75 22.38 2.67
N ILE A 40 -10.91 23.04 2.62
CA ILE A 40 -11.59 23.37 1.37
C ILE A 40 -10.82 24.51 0.70
N ALA A 41 -10.13 24.23 -0.41
CA ALA A 41 -9.35 25.21 -1.16
C ALA A 41 -10.23 26.23 -1.91
N ALA A 42 -11.30 25.75 -2.54
CA ALA A 42 -12.33 26.55 -3.20
C ALA A 42 -13.68 25.82 -3.17
N LYS A 43 -14.76 26.56 -3.36
CA LYS A 43 -16.13 25.99 -3.44
C LYS A 43 -16.45 25.40 -4.82
N GLU A 44 -15.65 25.75 -5.83
CA GLU A 44 -15.82 25.34 -7.22
C GLU A 44 -14.57 24.57 -7.69
N PRO A 45 -14.71 23.69 -8.71
CA PRO A 45 -13.59 22.95 -9.26
C PRO A 45 -12.65 23.83 -10.11
N PHE A 46 -11.38 23.40 -10.23
CA PHE A 46 -10.37 24.05 -11.05
C PHE A 46 -10.27 23.35 -12.42
N PRO A 47 -10.79 23.95 -13.52
CA PRO A 47 -10.64 23.38 -14.85
C PRO A 47 -9.20 23.55 -15.33
N VAL A 48 -8.53 22.44 -15.64
CA VAL A 48 -7.14 22.43 -16.13
C VAL A 48 -7.02 21.53 -17.36
N GLU A 49 -6.38 22.05 -18.40
CA GLU A 49 -6.07 21.26 -19.59
C GLU A 49 -4.85 20.36 -19.33
N LEU A 50 -5.07 19.04 -19.41
CA LEU A 50 -4.03 18.05 -19.22
C LEU A 50 -3.52 17.53 -20.57
N LYS A 51 -2.21 17.33 -20.67
CA LYS A 51 -1.56 16.78 -21.86
C LYS A 51 -1.15 15.33 -21.60
N ALA A 52 -1.35 14.47 -22.59
CA ALA A 52 -0.95 13.07 -22.52
C ALA A 52 0.57 12.92 -22.26
N GLY A 53 0.93 11.92 -21.46
CA GLY A 53 2.32 11.62 -21.10
C GLY A 53 2.94 12.59 -20.08
N LYS A 54 2.17 13.51 -19.48
CA LYS A 54 2.64 14.36 -18.39
C LYS A 54 2.14 13.85 -17.04
N THR A 55 3.04 13.86 -16.06
CA THR A 55 2.70 13.61 -14.65
C THR A 55 2.39 14.93 -13.96
N TYR A 56 1.23 14.99 -13.32
CA TYR A 56 0.77 16.17 -12.58
C TYR A 56 0.70 15.85 -11.09
N GLY A 57 1.18 16.77 -10.27
CA GLY A 57 1.01 16.71 -8.82
C GLY A 57 -0.31 17.37 -8.44
N TRP A 58 -1.21 16.60 -7.80
CA TRP A 58 -2.46 17.13 -7.26
C TRP A 58 -2.33 17.32 -5.74
N CYS A 59 -2.69 18.51 -5.25
CA CYS A 59 -2.63 18.77 -3.81
C CYS A 59 -3.90 18.23 -3.13
N SER A 60 -3.72 17.27 -2.23
CA SER A 60 -4.79 16.62 -1.46
C SER A 60 -5.13 17.30 -0.14
N CYS A 61 -4.26 18.21 0.36
CA CYS A 61 -4.44 18.86 1.66
C CYS A 61 -5.17 20.21 1.59
N GLY A 62 -5.34 20.80 0.40
CA GLY A 62 -6.05 22.06 0.22
C GLY A 62 -5.27 23.34 0.56
N HIS A 63 -4.02 23.22 1.04
CA HIS A 63 -3.19 24.38 1.39
C HIS A 63 -2.36 24.95 0.23
N SER A 64 -2.38 24.30 -0.94
CA SER A 64 -1.70 24.83 -2.13
C SER A 64 -2.36 26.13 -2.60
N LYS A 65 -1.55 27.16 -2.86
CA LYS A 65 -2.00 28.44 -3.43
C LYS A 65 -2.22 28.38 -4.95
N ARG A 66 -1.85 27.26 -5.58
CA ARG A 66 -1.88 27.06 -7.04
C ARG A 66 -2.60 25.74 -7.35
N GLN A 67 -3.85 25.64 -6.91
CA GLN A 67 -4.76 24.59 -7.36
C GLN A 67 -5.33 24.93 -8.73
#